data_AF-B7IUN6-F1
#
_entry.id   AF-B7IUN6-F1
#
_cell.length_a   1.000
_cell.length_b   1.000
_cell.length_c   1.000
_cell.angle_alpha   90.00
_cell.angle_beta   90.00
_cell.angle_gamma   90.00
#
_symmetry.space_group_name_H-M   'P 1'
#
loop_
_entity.id
_entity.type
_entity.pdbx_description
1 polymer ?
#
loop_
_entity_poly.entity_id
_entity_poly.type
_entity_poly.pdbx_seq_one_letter_code
_entity_poly.pdbx_strand_id
1 'polypeptide(L)'
;MNFVIDKLEGLHVEFSKLVSMMNYARYTTMQAVESLTIEELDYLYDKEANSIGMLLYHMAAIEFYYQIHTFEDREPTEAELERWLPGIELGDLGREKIKGNAIEFYINTLQEVRSKTIETFQSLPDEWLFKTTDFWYDKPANNYFKWFHVFEDEINHRGQIRLIKKMQKAHAVK
;
A
#
# COMPACT_ATOMS: atom_id res chain seq x y z
N MET A 1 -3.51 21.27 4.75
CA MET A 1 -2.65 20.15 5.19
C MET A 1 -1.54 20.74 6.03
N ASN A 2 -1.31 20.20 7.23
CA ASN A 2 -0.24 20.67 8.12
C ASN A 2 0.88 19.63 8.11
N PHE A 3 2.13 20.07 8.01
CA PHE A 3 3.31 19.19 7.97
C PHE A 3 3.84 18.94 9.37
N VAL A 4 2.97 18.46 10.26
CA VAL A 4 3.26 18.22 11.67
C VAL A 4 2.87 16.78 11.98
N ILE A 5 3.79 16.05 12.61
CA ILE A 5 3.54 14.73 13.16
C ILE A 5 3.20 14.94 14.64
N ASP A 6 1.94 14.71 15.00
CA ASP A 6 1.42 14.96 16.35
C ASP A 6 0.25 14.00 16.68
N LYS A 7 -0.31 14.13 17.88
CA LYS A 7 -1.49 13.42 18.35
C LYS A 7 -2.68 13.63 17.40
N LEU A 8 -3.26 12.52 16.93
CA LEU A 8 -4.53 12.47 16.21
C LEU A 8 -5.65 12.09 17.18
N GLU A 9 -6.84 12.64 16.97
CA GLU A 9 -8.01 12.31 17.78
C GLU A 9 -8.34 10.81 17.69
N GLY A 10 -8.70 10.21 18.83
CA GLY A 10 -9.09 8.79 18.93
C GLY A 10 -7.93 7.77 18.94
N LEU A 11 -6.66 8.19 18.90
CA LEU A 11 -5.61 7.32 18.35
C LEU A 11 -4.27 7.23 19.12
N HIS A 12 -4.15 7.05 20.44
CA HIS A 12 -2.87 6.99 21.23
C HIS A 12 -1.68 7.90 20.76
N VAL A 13 -0.47 7.88 21.33
CA VAL A 13 0.60 8.82 20.84
C VAL A 13 1.42 8.18 19.74
N GLU A 14 1.83 6.93 19.92
CA GLU A 14 2.73 6.26 18.96
C GLU A 14 1.99 5.92 17.66
N PHE A 15 0.74 5.44 17.76
CA PHE A 15 -0.11 5.24 16.58
C PHE A 15 -0.39 6.55 15.83
N SER A 16 -0.58 7.67 16.53
CA SER A 16 -0.81 8.97 15.87
C SER A 16 0.38 9.41 15.01
N LYS A 17 1.61 9.19 15.50
CA LYS A 17 2.83 9.47 14.73
C LYS A 17 2.91 8.58 13.50
N LEU A 18 2.70 7.27 13.66
CA LEU A 18 2.70 6.30 12.58
C LEU A 18 1.65 6.66 11.51
N VAL A 19 0.39 6.88 11.91
CA VAL A 19 -0.71 7.21 11.00
C VAL A 19 -0.47 8.54 10.28
N SER A 20 0.15 9.52 10.94
CA SER A 20 0.53 10.78 10.29
C SER A 20 1.51 10.57 9.13
N MET A 21 2.50 9.68 9.28
CA MET A 21 3.44 9.31 8.21
C MET A 21 2.73 8.54 7.09
N MET A 22 1.90 7.55 7.44
CA MET A 22 1.10 6.78 6.49
C MET A 22 0.12 7.66 5.69
N ASN A 23 -0.47 8.67 6.32
CA ASN A 23 -1.37 9.63 5.69
C ASN A 23 -0.62 10.50 4.68
N TYR A 24 0.59 10.95 4.99
CA TYR A 24 1.40 11.73 4.06
C TYR A 24 1.87 10.89 2.86
N ALA A 25 2.28 9.63 3.10
CA ALA A 25 2.58 8.68 2.03
C ALA A 25 1.38 8.56 1.09
N ARG A 26 0.19 8.24 1.64
CA ARG A 26 -1.05 8.11 0.86
C ARG A 26 -1.43 9.38 0.11
N TYR A 27 -1.39 10.53 0.78
CA TYR A 27 -1.71 11.81 0.15
C TYR A 27 -0.86 12.07 -1.10
N THR A 28 0.45 11.88 -0.99
CA THR A 28 1.36 12.10 -2.11
C THR A 28 1.28 11.02 -3.20
N THR A 29 0.82 9.81 -2.86
CA THR A 29 0.44 8.77 -3.84
C THR A 29 -0.79 9.21 -4.62
N MET A 30 -1.84 9.68 -3.95
CA MET A 30 -3.06 10.16 -4.62
C MET A 30 -2.76 11.31 -5.57
N GLN A 31 -1.95 12.29 -5.18
CA GLN A 31 -1.50 13.36 -6.08
C GLN A 31 -0.73 12.83 -7.31
N ALA A 32 -0.03 11.70 -7.18
CA ALA A 32 0.72 11.12 -8.28
C ALA A 32 -0.20 10.43 -9.31
N VAL A 33 -1.38 9.97 -8.93
CA VAL A 33 -2.27 9.14 -9.77
C VAL A 33 -3.63 9.76 -10.07
N GLU A 34 -3.90 10.95 -9.53
CA GLU A 34 -5.13 11.69 -9.81
C GLU A 34 -5.36 11.85 -11.31
N SER A 35 -6.59 11.55 -11.74
CA SER A 35 -7.09 11.69 -13.12
C SER A 35 -6.41 10.83 -14.19
N LEU A 36 -5.71 9.74 -13.81
CA LEU A 36 -5.20 8.79 -14.80
C LEU A 36 -6.34 8.01 -15.48
N THR A 37 -6.25 7.84 -16.80
CA THR A 37 -7.19 6.98 -17.55
C THR A 37 -6.86 5.50 -17.39
N ILE A 38 -7.77 4.61 -17.81
CA ILE A 38 -7.52 3.16 -17.78
C ILE A 38 -6.28 2.82 -18.63
N GLU A 39 -6.11 3.44 -19.79
CA GLU A 39 -4.95 3.23 -20.67
C GLU A 39 -3.64 3.65 -19.99
N GLU A 40 -3.64 4.76 -19.25
CA GLU A 40 -2.48 5.20 -18.48
C GLU A 40 -2.20 4.31 -17.26
N LEU A 41 -3.25 3.76 -16.64
CA LEU A 41 -3.12 2.83 -15.51
C LEU A 41 -2.56 1.48 -15.96
N ASP A 42 -2.97 1.00 -17.12
CA ASP A 42 -2.60 -0.31 -17.68
C ASP A 42 -1.33 -0.27 -18.54
N TYR A 43 -0.79 0.92 -18.81
CA TYR A 43 0.42 1.07 -19.61
C TYR A 43 1.59 0.27 -19.03
N LEU A 44 2.23 -0.50 -19.91
CA LEU A 44 3.46 -1.24 -19.64
C LEU A 44 4.59 -0.65 -20.48
N TYR A 45 5.68 -0.27 -19.82
CA TYR A 45 6.90 0.18 -20.51
C TYR A 45 7.60 -0.97 -21.24
N ASP A 46 7.63 -2.14 -20.61
CA ASP A 46 8.16 -3.40 -21.11
C ASP A 46 7.29 -4.57 -20.62
N LYS A 47 7.39 -5.73 -21.26
CA LYS A 47 6.65 -6.94 -20.90
C LYS A 47 6.89 -7.41 -19.46
N GLU A 48 8.04 -7.09 -18.87
CA GLU A 48 8.39 -7.47 -17.49
C GLU A 48 8.04 -6.37 -16.47
N ALA A 49 7.63 -5.19 -16.92
CA ALA A 49 7.30 -4.07 -16.05
C ALA A 49 6.00 -4.27 -15.27
N ASN A 50 5.83 -3.48 -14.21
CA ASN A 50 4.57 -3.27 -13.52
C ASN A 50 3.87 -2.03 -14.08
N SER A 51 2.55 -2.10 -14.24
CA SER A 51 1.72 -0.94 -14.59
C SER A 51 1.42 -0.09 -13.34
N ILE A 52 0.86 1.11 -13.51
CA ILE A 52 0.46 1.95 -12.37
C ILE A 52 -0.69 1.29 -11.60
N GLY A 53 -1.66 0.69 -12.31
CA GLY A 53 -2.77 -0.05 -11.67
C GLY A 53 -2.27 -1.22 -10.82
N MET A 54 -1.28 -1.97 -11.31
CA MET A 54 -0.62 -3.04 -10.54
C MET A 54 0.00 -2.52 -9.24
N LEU A 55 0.76 -1.42 -9.31
CA LEU A 55 1.43 -0.85 -8.14
C LEU A 55 0.43 -0.30 -7.10
N LEU A 56 -0.68 0.30 -7.53
CA LEU A 56 -1.71 0.76 -6.61
C LEU A 56 -2.42 -0.40 -5.90
N TYR A 57 -2.70 -1.48 -6.63
CA TYR A 57 -3.31 -2.68 -6.04
C TYR A 57 -2.33 -3.41 -5.09
N HIS A 58 -1.05 -3.45 -5.45
CA HIS A 58 0.01 -3.98 -4.58
C HIS A 58 0.04 -3.29 -3.22
N MET A 59 0.01 -1.95 -3.19
CA MET A 59 -0.02 -1.20 -1.94
C MET A 59 -1.19 -1.61 -1.03
N ALA A 60 -2.38 -1.84 -1.60
CA ALA A 60 -3.54 -2.31 -0.84
C ALA A 60 -3.36 -3.76 -0.37
N ALA A 61 -2.82 -4.63 -1.22
CA ALA A 61 -2.59 -6.04 -0.93
C ALA A 61 -1.54 -6.24 0.17
N ILE A 62 -0.45 -5.46 0.15
CA ILE A 62 0.57 -5.47 1.20
C ILE A 62 -0.02 -4.96 2.51
N GLU A 63 -0.76 -3.85 2.51
CA GLU A 63 -1.39 -3.36 3.73
C GLU A 63 -2.35 -4.42 4.33
N PHE A 64 -3.19 -5.06 3.50
CA PHE A 64 -4.04 -6.18 3.92
C PHE A 64 -3.22 -7.36 4.48
N TYR A 65 -2.14 -7.76 3.80
CA TYR A 65 -1.28 -8.84 4.25
C TYR A 65 -0.74 -8.58 5.67
N TYR A 66 -0.31 -7.35 5.96
CA TYR A 66 0.12 -6.96 7.30
C TYR A 66 -1.01 -6.90 8.32
N GLN A 67 -2.26 -6.59 7.92
CA GLN A 67 -3.42 -6.73 8.82
C GLN A 67 -3.55 -8.17 9.30
N ILE A 68 -3.56 -9.13 8.38
CA ILE A 68 -3.71 -10.54 8.71
C ILE A 68 -2.57 -11.03 9.63
N HIS A 69 -1.31 -10.74 9.27
CA HIS A 69 -0.17 -11.27 10.02
C HIS A 69 0.06 -10.57 11.36
N THR A 70 -0.27 -9.28 11.49
CA THR A 70 0.01 -8.54 12.73
C THR A 70 -1.19 -8.46 13.65
N PHE A 71 -2.41 -8.31 13.11
CA PHE A 71 -3.63 -8.22 13.92
C PHE A 71 -4.21 -9.59 14.26
N GLU A 72 -4.17 -10.53 13.31
CA GLU A 72 -4.85 -11.83 13.44
C GLU A 72 -3.89 -12.99 13.69
N ASP A 73 -2.58 -12.80 13.50
CA ASP A 73 -1.53 -13.80 13.74
C ASP A 73 -1.80 -15.14 13.03
N ARG A 74 -2.18 -15.05 11.75
CA ARG A 74 -2.50 -16.19 10.89
C ARG A 74 -2.03 -15.97 9.46
N GLU A 75 -2.13 -17.03 8.66
CA GLU A 75 -1.97 -16.96 7.21
C GLU A 75 -3.30 -16.56 6.53
N PRO A 76 -3.25 -16.00 5.31
CA PRO A 76 -4.44 -15.73 4.51
C PRO A 76 -5.17 -17.02 4.12
N THR A 77 -6.49 -16.97 4.10
CA THR A 77 -7.36 -18.03 3.59
C THR A 77 -7.30 -18.11 2.07
N GLU A 78 -7.75 -19.22 1.48
CA GLU A 78 -7.81 -19.38 0.01
C GLU A 78 -8.61 -18.26 -0.68
N ALA A 79 -9.74 -17.85 -0.09
CA ALA A 79 -10.56 -16.76 -0.62
C ALA A 79 -9.85 -15.39 -0.54
N GLU A 80 -9.08 -15.15 0.52
CA GLU A 80 -8.27 -13.93 0.63
C GLU A 80 -7.10 -13.95 -0.36
N LEU A 81 -6.44 -15.11 -0.56
CA LEU A 81 -5.40 -15.27 -1.57
C LEU A 81 -5.95 -15.06 -2.98
N GLU A 82 -7.14 -15.57 -3.31
CA GLU A 82 -7.76 -15.34 -4.62
C GLU A 82 -7.88 -13.84 -4.92
N ARG A 83 -8.25 -13.03 -3.93
CA ARG A 83 -8.35 -11.57 -4.06
C ARG A 83 -6.98 -10.89 -4.11
N TRP A 84 -6.08 -11.23 -3.20
CA TRP A 84 -4.90 -10.41 -2.91
C TRP A 84 -3.60 -10.93 -3.52
N LEU A 85 -3.50 -12.21 -3.86
CA LEU A 85 -2.29 -12.82 -4.41
C LEU A 85 -1.78 -12.10 -5.67
N PRO A 86 -2.63 -11.65 -6.63
CA PRO A 86 -2.14 -10.89 -7.78
C PRO A 86 -1.43 -9.59 -7.39
N GLY A 87 -1.88 -8.96 -6.31
CA GLY A 87 -1.26 -7.76 -5.76
C GLY A 87 0.02 -8.08 -4.99
N ILE A 88 0.04 -9.18 -4.22
CA ILE A 88 1.20 -9.61 -3.43
C ILE A 88 2.36 -10.02 -4.33
N GLU A 89 2.11 -10.88 -5.33
CA GLU A 89 3.18 -11.43 -6.18
C GLU A 89 3.58 -10.52 -7.35
N LEU A 90 2.66 -9.64 -7.79
CA LEU A 90 2.82 -8.88 -9.03
C LEU A 90 3.15 -9.84 -10.21
N GLY A 91 4.08 -9.44 -11.09
CA GLY A 91 4.53 -10.29 -12.20
C GLY A 91 3.44 -10.65 -13.19
N ASP A 92 3.50 -11.87 -13.74
CA ASP A 92 2.55 -12.35 -14.75
C ASP A 92 1.12 -12.41 -14.20
N LEU A 93 0.95 -12.87 -12.96
CA LEU A 93 -0.36 -12.94 -12.31
C LEU A 93 -0.96 -11.54 -12.14
N GLY A 94 -0.16 -10.58 -11.66
CA GLY A 94 -0.56 -9.18 -11.54
C GLY A 94 -0.93 -8.58 -12.90
N ARG A 95 -0.14 -8.81 -13.95
CA ARG A 95 -0.43 -8.35 -15.32
C ARG A 95 -1.71 -8.96 -15.89
N GLU A 96 -1.99 -10.22 -15.57
CA GLU A 96 -3.20 -10.89 -16.04
C GLU A 96 -4.46 -10.35 -15.35
N LYS A 97 -4.40 -10.22 -14.02
CA LYS A 97 -5.59 -9.95 -13.18
C LYS A 97 -5.82 -8.47 -12.87
N ILE A 98 -4.78 -7.64 -12.85
CA ILE A 98 -4.86 -6.24 -12.44
C ILE A 98 -4.77 -5.34 -13.67
N LYS A 99 -5.89 -5.26 -14.41
CA LYS A 99 -6.03 -4.42 -15.60
C LYS A 99 -7.49 -4.08 -15.88
N GLY A 100 -7.73 -3.04 -16.67
CA GLY A 100 -9.05 -2.64 -17.14
C GLY A 100 -9.93 -1.97 -16.07
N ASN A 101 -9.34 -1.57 -14.95
CA ASN A 101 -10.06 -0.91 -13.86
C ASN A 101 -9.84 0.60 -13.91
N ALA A 102 -10.88 1.37 -13.63
CA ALA A 102 -10.79 2.82 -13.48
C ALA A 102 -10.05 3.20 -12.18
N ILE A 103 -9.53 4.43 -12.11
CA ILE A 103 -8.76 4.91 -10.94
C ILE A 103 -9.55 4.79 -9.63
N GLU A 104 -10.88 4.96 -9.69
CA GLU A 104 -11.78 4.87 -8.53
C GLU A 104 -11.74 3.48 -7.88
N PHE A 105 -11.60 2.40 -8.66
CA PHE A 105 -11.47 1.06 -8.12
C PHE A 105 -10.25 0.97 -7.18
N TYR A 106 -9.09 1.46 -7.65
CA TYR A 106 -7.85 1.42 -6.88
C TYR A 106 -7.90 2.33 -5.66
N ILE A 107 -8.43 3.56 -5.81
CA ILE A 107 -8.58 4.51 -4.69
C ILE A 107 -9.51 3.94 -3.63
N ASN A 108 -10.66 3.40 -4.01
CA ASN A 108 -11.62 2.82 -3.07
C ASN A 108 -11.02 1.60 -2.35
N THR A 109 -10.28 0.74 -3.06
CA THR A 109 -9.60 -0.41 -2.46
C THR A 109 -8.55 0.03 -1.43
N LEU A 110 -7.74 1.05 -1.75
CA LEU A 110 -6.76 1.63 -0.83
C LEU A 110 -7.41 2.27 0.40
N GLN A 111 -8.59 2.88 0.24
CA GLN A 111 -9.35 3.48 1.33
C GLN A 111 -10.02 2.44 2.22
N GLU A 112 -10.60 1.37 1.64
CA GLU A 112 -11.21 0.24 2.35
C GLU A 112 -10.18 -0.37 3.31
N VAL A 113 -9.02 -0.77 2.79
CA VAL A 113 -7.96 -1.39 3.59
C VAL A 113 -7.43 -0.43 4.65
N ARG A 114 -7.15 0.85 4.30
CA ARG A 114 -6.66 1.84 5.27
C ARG A 114 -7.65 2.12 6.39
N SER A 115 -8.94 2.15 6.08
CA SER A 115 -9.99 2.38 7.09
C SER A 115 -9.98 1.27 8.13
N LYS A 116 -9.81 0.01 7.69
CA LYS A 116 -9.68 -1.12 8.60
C LYS A 116 -8.42 -1.03 9.47
N THR A 117 -7.28 -0.66 8.88
CA THR A 117 -6.04 -0.42 9.63
C THR A 117 -6.23 0.60 10.75
N ILE A 118 -6.84 1.75 10.44
CA ILE A 118 -7.04 2.83 11.41
C ILE A 118 -8.03 2.41 12.50
N GLU A 119 -9.14 1.75 12.14
CA GLU A 119 -10.12 1.22 13.09
C GLU A 119 -9.43 0.29 14.10
N THR A 120 -8.60 -0.64 13.63
CA THR A 120 -7.87 -1.56 14.52
C THR A 120 -6.81 -0.84 15.37
N PHE A 121 -6.08 0.13 14.81
CA PHE A 121 -5.12 0.92 15.58
C PHE A 121 -5.77 1.71 16.72
N GLN A 122 -7.02 2.16 16.56
CA GLN A 122 -7.77 2.85 17.63
C GLN A 122 -8.07 1.96 18.83
N SER A 123 -8.15 0.63 18.65
CA SER A 123 -8.44 -0.31 19.73
C SER A 123 -7.20 -0.93 20.38
N LEU A 124 -6.00 -0.69 19.84
CA LEU A 124 -4.77 -1.31 20.31
C LEU A 124 -4.02 -0.41 21.31
N PRO A 125 -3.39 -1.00 22.35
CA PRO A 125 -2.53 -0.26 23.26
C PRO A 125 -1.16 0.04 22.62
N ASP A 126 -0.49 1.12 23.02
CA ASP A 126 0.81 1.54 22.44
C ASP A 126 1.88 0.42 22.56
N GLU A 127 1.86 -0.38 23.64
CA GLU A 127 2.78 -1.51 23.85
C GLU A 127 2.73 -2.54 22.71
N TRP A 128 1.59 -2.65 22.02
CA TRP A 128 1.44 -3.57 20.90
C TRP A 128 2.40 -3.25 19.74
N LEU A 129 2.71 -1.98 19.50
CA LEU A 129 3.69 -1.57 18.48
C LEU A 129 5.10 -2.07 18.80
N PHE A 130 5.42 -2.24 20.09
CA PHE A 130 6.75 -2.66 20.54
C PHE A 130 6.89 -4.19 20.69
N LYS A 131 5.80 -4.96 20.52
CA LYS A 131 5.86 -6.43 20.48
C LYS A 131 6.78 -6.87 19.36
N THR A 132 7.80 -7.65 19.70
CA THR A 132 8.81 -8.17 18.78
C THR A 132 8.54 -9.64 18.47
N THR A 133 8.66 -10.01 17.20
CA THR A 133 8.61 -11.41 16.74
C THR A 133 9.73 -11.66 15.74
N ASP A 134 10.00 -12.94 15.45
CA ASP A 134 10.79 -13.30 14.28
C ASP A 134 10.11 -12.79 13.02
N PHE A 135 10.94 -12.42 12.04
CA PHE A 135 10.53 -11.80 10.81
C PHE A 135 11.51 -12.20 9.70
N TRP A 136 11.79 -11.34 8.73
CA TRP A 136 12.70 -11.65 7.64
C TRP A 136 14.09 -12.07 8.10
N TYR A 137 14.63 -13.07 7.40
CA TYR A 137 15.97 -13.62 7.66
C TYR A 137 16.17 -14.08 9.11
N ASP A 138 15.08 -14.54 9.74
CA ASP A 138 15.03 -14.95 11.14
C ASP A 138 15.56 -13.86 12.09
N LYS A 139 15.26 -12.59 11.77
CA LYS A 139 15.63 -11.42 12.58
C LYS A 139 14.41 -10.86 13.31
N PRO A 140 14.61 -10.32 14.53
CA PRO A 140 13.54 -9.69 15.27
C PRO A 140 13.07 -8.41 14.58
N ALA A 141 11.76 -8.25 14.46
CA ALA A 141 11.13 -6.99 14.11
C ALA A 141 9.94 -6.75 15.05
N ASN A 142 9.76 -5.50 15.47
CA ASN A 142 8.55 -5.11 16.19
C ASN A 142 7.44 -4.70 15.22
N ASN A 143 6.20 -4.67 15.72
CA ASN A 143 5.05 -4.25 14.93
C ASN A 143 5.20 -2.81 14.40
N TYR A 144 5.91 -1.96 15.12
CA TYR A 144 6.24 -0.61 14.65
C TYR A 144 7.02 -0.67 13.33
N PHE A 145 8.11 -1.44 13.25
CA PHE A 145 8.88 -1.60 12.02
C PHE A 145 8.04 -2.20 10.89
N LYS A 146 7.24 -3.22 11.19
CA LYS A 146 6.35 -3.86 10.20
C LYS A 146 5.40 -2.85 9.55
N TRP A 147 4.74 -2.01 10.35
CA TRP A 147 3.83 -0.98 9.84
C TRP A 147 4.55 0.25 9.27
N PHE A 148 5.78 0.53 9.71
CA PHE A 148 6.67 1.46 9.01
C PHE A 148 6.93 0.98 7.58
N HIS A 149 7.28 -0.30 7.42
CA HIS A 149 7.58 -0.87 6.12
C HIS A 149 6.39 -0.79 5.15
N VAL A 150 5.15 -0.99 5.62
CA VAL A 150 3.96 -0.83 4.79
C VAL A 150 3.92 0.51 4.04
N PHE A 151 4.20 1.63 4.71
CA PHE A 151 4.19 2.93 4.03
C PHE A 151 5.53 3.30 3.39
N GLU A 152 6.64 2.73 3.83
CA GLU A 152 7.94 2.83 3.17
C GLU A 152 7.87 2.20 1.77
N ASP A 153 7.24 1.03 1.66
CA ASP A 153 6.98 0.34 0.40
C ASP A 153 6.06 1.14 -0.53
N GLU A 154 4.98 1.74 0.01
CA GLU A 154 4.14 2.68 -0.74
C GLU A 154 4.95 3.88 -1.28
N ILE A 155 5.86 4.46 -0.47
CA ILE A 155 6.76 5.54 -0.89
C ILE A 155 7.69 5.09 -2.01
N ASN A 156 8.24 3.86 -1.90
CA ASN A 156 9.10 3.24 -2.91
C ASN A 156 8.38 3.12 -4.26
N HIS A 157 7.21 2.47 -4.26
CA HIS A 157 6.43 2.24 -5.47
C HIS A 157 5.82 3.50 -6.06
N ARG A 158 5.48 4.51 -5.24
CA ARG A 158 5.13 5.85 -5.75
C ARG A 158 6.28 6.47 -6.56
N GLY A 159 7.53 6.20 -6.20
CA GLY A 159 8.70 6.58 -7.00
C GLY A 159 8.66 5.95 -8.40
N GLN A 160 8.32 4.67 -8.49
CA GLN A 160 8.15 3.94 -9.75
C GLN A 160 6.99 4.49 -10.57
N ILE A 161 5.82 4.75 -9.95
CA ILE A 161 4.66 5.38 -10.59
C ILE A 161 5.06 6.71 -11.26
N ARG A 162 5.79 7.57 -10.55
CA ARG A 162 6.24 8.86 -11.09
C ARG A 162 7.18 8.69 -12.29
N LEU A 163 7.99 7.64 -12.31
CA LEU A 163 8.85 7.32 -13.45
C LEU A 163 8.03 6.82 -14.65
N ILE A 164 7.09 5.91 -14.43
CA ILE A 164 6.19 5.38 -15.47
C ILE A 164 5.41 6.52 -16.14
N LYS A 165 4.85 7.46 -15.35
CA LYS A 165 4.18 8.65 -15.91
C LYS A 165 5.07 9.50 -16.81
N LYS A 166 6.37 9.60 -16.50
CA LYS A 166 7.32 10.32 -17.36
C LYS A 166 7.58 9.55 -18.66
N MET A 167 7.69 8.23 -18.59
CA MET A 167 7.87 7.35 -19.75
C MET A 167 6.66 7.40 -20.70
N GLN A 168 5.44 7.36 -20.16
CA GLN A 168 4.19 7.53 -20.91
C GLN A 168 4.19 8.82 -21.74
N LYS A 169 4.51 9.95 -21.10
CA LYS A 169 4.61 11.25 -21.78
C LYS A 169 5.66 11.25 -22.89
N ALA A 170 6.81 10.62 -22.67
CA ALA A 170 7.85 10.52 -23.69
C ALA A 170 7.43 9.63 -24.88
N HIS A 171 6.63 8.59 -24.64
CA HIS A 171 6.10 7.71 -25.70
C HIS A 171 4.96 8.37 -26.48
N ALA A 172 4.11 9.17 -25.82
CA ALA A 172 3.01 9.89 -26.45
C ALA A 172 3.47 11.08 -27.33
N VAL A 173 4.75 11.47 -27.27
CA VAL A 173 5.36 12.56 -28.06
C VAL A 173 6.04 12.02 -29.34
N LYS A 174 5.86 10.74 -29.68
CA LYS A 174 6.27 10.14 -30.95
C LYS A 174 5.07 9.89 -31.86
#